data_AF-A0A918Y7B4-F1
#
_entry.id   AF-A0A918Y7B4-F1
#
_cell.length_a   1.000
_cell.length_b   1.000
_cell.length_c   1.000
_cell.angle_alpha   90.00
_cell.angle_beta   90.00
_cell.angle_gamma   90.00
#
_symmetry.space_group_name_H-M   'P 1'
#
loop_
_entity.id
_entity.type
_entity.pdbx_description
1 polymer ?
#
loop_
_entity_poly.entity_id
_entity_poly.type
_entity_poly.pdbx_seq_one_letter_code
_entity_poly.pdbx_strand_id
1 'polypeptide(L)'
;MESLEARLAGLQRGPELERIRTVAQAHVYRSAQSRESRLRWAKLCLAANRRFHGDGLWERARMRCQEFALRTWVIEHLGADADPDWNPEALANDTLTALVLEPCRAKRLAAGWRDLPIEQIGELRRHKNLTAHIGRLMPSLPPGPNRDRLASWVSVRPHLP
;
A
#
# COMPACT_ATOMS: atom_id res chain seq x y z
N MET A 1 -22.01 -9.93 1.61
CA MET A 1 -20.76 -9.81 0.84
C MET A 1 -21.10 -9.71 -0.65
N GLU A 2 -21.82 -10.68 -1.20
CA GLU A 2 -22.29 -10.70 -2.60
C GLU A 2 -23.01 -9.42 -3.05
N SER A 3 -23.89 -8.84 -2.23
CA SER A 3 -24.57 -7.56 -2.55
C SER A 3 -23.59 -6.38 -2.72
N LEU A 4 -22.45 -6.37 -2.01
CA LEU A 4 -21.44 -5.32 -2.16
C LEU A 4 -20.50 -5.58 -3.34
N GLU A 5 -20.23 -6.84 -3.68
CA GLU A 5 -19.49 -7.22 -4.88
C GLU A 5 -20.27 -6.85 -6.15
N ALA A 6 -21.57 -7.15 -6.17
CA ALA A 6 -22.48 -6.75 -7.24
C ALA A 6 -22.56 -5.22 -7.37
N ARG A 7 -22.64 -4.49 -6.25
CA ARG A 7 -22.57 -3.02 -6.26
C ARG A 7 -21.23 -2.52 -6.79
N LEU A 8 -20.11 -3.11 -6.38
CA LEU A 8 -18.79 -2.70 -6.87
C LEU A 8 -18.70 -2.83 -8.39
N ALA A 9 -19.29 -3.88 -8.99
CA ALA A 9 -19.26 -4.13 -10.44
C ALA A 9 -19.85 -2.98 -11.29
N GLY A 10 -20.80 -2.21 -10.76
CA GLY A 10 -21.45 -1.10 -11.48
C GLY A 10 -20.91 0.30 -11.15
N LEU A 11 -19.92 0.42 -10.27
CA LEU A 11 -19.50 1.73 -9.73
C LEU A 11 -18.29 2.32 -10.44
N GLN A 12 -18.45 3.59 -10.85
CA GLN A 12 -17.38 4.46 -11.38
C GLN A 12 -17.13 5.70 -10.51
N ARG A 13 -17.90 5.89 -9.42
CA ARG A 13 -17.89 7.11 -8.59
C ARG A 13 -17.01 6.95 -7.35
N GLY A 14 -16.01 7.83 -7.20
CA GLY A 14 -15.05 7.85 -6.09
C GLY A 14 -15.64 7.74 -4.68
N PRO A 15 -16.69 8.51 -4.30
CA PRO A 15 -17.25 8.47 -2.95
C PRO A 15 -17.89 7.11 -2.57
N GLU A 16 -18.46 6.40 -3.55
CA GLU A 16 -19.09 5.10 -3.30
C GLU A 16 -18.06 3.99 -3.20
N LEU A 17 -17.00 4.05 -4.01
CA LEU A 17 -15.83 3.19 -3.88
C LEU A 17 -15.16 3.35 -2.52
N GLU A 18 -15.01 4.60 -2.04
CA GLU A 18 -14.43 4.90 -0.73
C GLU A 18 -15.27 4.34 0.44
N ARG A 19 -16.61 4.40 0.33
CA ARG A 19 -17.51 3.77 1.32
C ARG A 19 -17.37 2.26 1.34
N ILE A 20 -17.38 1.60 0.16
CA ILE A 20 -17.21 0.15 0.07
C ILE A 20 -15.86 -0.27 0.64
N ARG A 21 -14.78 0.44 0.26
CA ARG A 21 -13.43 0.23 0.79
C ARG A 21 -13.39 0.29 2.32
N THR A 22 -13.99 1.33 2.90
CA THR A 22 -13.99 1.55 4.35
C THR A 22 -14.75 0.44 5.10
N VAL A 23 -15.93 0.05 4.61
CA VAL A 23 -16.71 -1.05 5.20
C VAL A 23 -15.95 -2.37 5.08
N ALA A 24 -15.40 -2.67 3.90
CA ALA A 24 -14.63 -3.87 3.68
C ALA A 24 -13.41 -3.93 4.62
N GLN A 25 -12.64 -2.86 4.73
CA GLN A 25 -11.49 -2.75 5.63
C GLN A 25 -11.86 -2.97 7.10
N ALA A 26 -12.98 -2.40 7.56
CA ALA A 26 -13.47 -2.62 8.92
C ALA A 26 -13.78 -4.11 9.18
N HIS A 27 -14.31 -4.82 8.19
CA HIS A 27 -14.54 -6.26 8.31
C HIS A 27 -13.25 -7.09 8.26
N VAL A 28 -12.23 -6.68 7.53
CA VAL A 28 -10.91 -7.32 7.54
C VAL A 28 -10.31 -7.34 8.95
N TYR A 29 -10.45 -6.22 9.68
CA TYR A 29 -9.86 -6.04 11.00
C TYR A 29 -10.64 -6.68 12.16
N ARG A 30 -11.88 -7.15 11.93
CA ARG A 30 -12.68 -7.81 12.97
C ARG A 30 -12.18 -9.23 13.25
N SER A 31 -11.65 -9.45 14.46
CA SER A 31 -11.12 -10.74 14.91
C SER A 31 -12.17 -11.86 15.02
N ALA A 32 -13.44 -11.52 15.22
CA ALA A 32 -14.53 -12.48 15.36
C ALA A 32 -14.91 -13.22 14.05
N GLN A 33 -14.39 -12.81 12.89
CA GLN A 33 -14.65 -13.48 11.61
C GLN A 33 -13.57 -14.52 11.29
N SER A 34 -13.94 -15.56 10.54
CA SER A 34 -12.99 -16.56 10.02
C SER A 34 -11.94 -15.91 9.11
N ARG A 35 -10.75 -16.53 9.02
CA ARG A 35 -9.66 -16.12 8.11
C ARG A 35 -10.19 -15.92 6.69
N GLU A 36 -10.89 -16.92 6.16
CA GLU A 36 -11.44 -16.91 4.81
C GLU A 36 -12.38 -15.71 4.57
N SER A 37 -13.28 -15.43 5.51
CA SER A 37 -14.18 -14.27 5.40
C SER A 37 -13.41 -12.96 5.40
N ARG A 38 -12.38 -12.83 6.24
CA ARG A 38 -11.52 -11.63 6.29
C ARG A 38 -10.71 -11.47 5.00
N LEU A 39 -10.24 -12.56 4.39
CA LEU A 39 -9.56 -12.51 3.09
C LEU A 39 -10.49 -12.06 1.96
N ARG A 40 -11.75 -12.54 1.93
CA ARG A 40 -12.74 -12.05 0.95
C ARG A 40 -13.02 -10.55 1.11
N TRP A 41 -13.18 -10.08 2.33
CA TRP A 41 -13.30 -8.63 2.59
C TRP A 41 -12.05 -7.85 2.16
N ALA A 42 -10.86 -8.42 2.36
CA ALA A 42 -9.62 -7.79 1.92
C ALA A 42 -9.56 -7.69 0.38
N LYS A 43 -9.96 -8.75 -0.34
CA LYS A 43 -10.12 -8.72 -1.81
C LYS A 43 -11.09 -7.64 -2.26
N LEU A 44 -12.25 -7.51 -1.61
CA LEU A 44 -13.21 -6.46 -1.94
C LEU A 44 -12.61 -5.06 -1.73
N CYS A 45 -11.87 -4.86 -0.64
CA CYS A 45 -11.18 -3.60 -0.37
C CYS A 45 -10.12 -3.28 -1.45
N LEU A 46 -9.32 -4.27 -1.87
CA LEU A 46 -8.34 -4.11 -2.94
C LEU A 46 -9.00 -3.84 -4.30
N ALA A 47 -10.09 -4.51 -4.60
CA ALA A 47 -10.86 -4.27 -5.82
C ALA A 47 -11.42 -2.84 -5.87
N ALA A 48 -11.89 -2.31 -4.72
CA ALA A 48 -12.30 -0.91 -4.62
C ALA A 48 -11.14 0.07 -4.83
N ASN A 49 -9.95 -0.20 -4.27
CA ASN A 49 -8.75 0.62 -4.48
C ASN A 49 -8.33 0.65 -5.95
N ARG A 50 -8.34 -0.51 -6.64
CA ARG A 50 -7.95 -0.63 -8.05
C ARG A 50 -8.88 0.13 -9.00
N ARG A 51 -10.17 0.16 -8.68
CA ARG A 51 -11.19 0.92 -9.43
C ARG A 51 -11.20 2.41 -9.09
N PHE A 52 -10.48 2.82 -8.05
CA PHE A 52 -10.35 4.23 -7.72
C PHE A 52 -9.43 4.90 -8.75
N HIS A 53 -10.04 5.42 -9.81
CA HIS A 53 -9.38 6.27 -10.81
C HIS A 53 -9.42 7.71 -10.34
N GLY A 54 -8.51 8.06 -9.43
CA GLY A 54 -8.17 9.46 -9.23
C GLY A 54 -7.25 9.93 -10.35
N ASP A 55 -7.54 11.09 -10.95
CA ASP A 55 -6.71 11.65 -12.02
C ASP A 55 -5.38 12.20 -11.47
N GLY A 56 -5.33 12.49 -10.16
CA GLY A 56 -4.15 13.04 -9.49
C GLY A 56 -3.08 11.99 -9.13
N LEU A 57 -1.81 12.37 -9.28
CA LEU A 57 -0.67 11.59 -8.75
C LEU A 57 -0.80 11.34 -7.23
N TRP A 58 -1.37 12.28 -6.50
CA TRP A 58 -1.61 12.17 -5.06
C TRP A 58 -2.66 11.12 -4.70
N GLU A 59 -3.75 11.07 -5.46
CA GLU A 59 -4.83 10.10 -5.21
C GLU A 59 -4.35 8.69 -5.52
N ARG A 60 -3.61 8.50 -6.62
CA ARG A 60 -2.98 7.22 -6.95
C ARG A 60 -1.98 6.77 -5.88
N ALA A 61 -1.13 7.68 -5.39
CA ALA A 61 -0.20 7.38 -4.30
C ALA A 61 -0.93 7.04 -2.99
N ARG A 62 -2.03 7.74 -2.67
CA ARG A 62 -2.89 7.43 -1.51
C ARG A 62 -3.48 6.03 -1.61
N MET A 63 -4.01 5.64 -2.78
CA MET A 63 -4.58 4.32 -2.99
C MET A 63 -3.55 3.20 -2.91
N ARG A 64 -2.36 3.39 -3.50
CA ARG A 64 -1.25 2.44 -3.34
C ARG A 64 -0.79 2.31 -1.90
N CYS A 65 -0.67 3.41 -1.17
CA CYS A 65 -0.33 3.39 0.25
C CYS A 65 -1.34 2.59 1.07
N GLN A 66 -2.65 2.76 0.81
CA GLN A 66 -3.71 2.01 1.49
C GLN A 66 -3.68 0.53 1.12
N GLU A 67 -3.47 0.20 -0.16
CA GLU A 67 -3.31 -1.17 -0.62
C GLU A 67 -2.11 -1.86 0.05
N PHE A 68 -0.94 -1.22 0.08
CA PHE A 68 0.26 -1.82 0.68
C PHE A 68 0.10 -2.02 2.18
N ALA A 69 -0.51 -1.05 2.88
CA ALA A 69 -0.81 -1.20 4.30
C ALA A 69 -1.79 -2.35 4.57
N LEU A 70 -2.83 -2.51 3.76
CA LEU A 70 -3.79 -3.60 3.89
C LEU A 70 -3.14 -4.97 3.63
N ARG A 71 -2.39 -5.10 2.53
CA ARG A 71 -1.70 -6.36 2.18
C ARG A 71 -0.68 -6.75 3.24
N THR A 72 0.09 -5.79 3.75
CA THR A 72 1.03 -6.02 4.87
C THR A 72 0.29 -6.52 6.11
N TRP A 73 -0.84 -5.88 6.46
CA TRP A 73 -1.61 -6.30 7.62
C TRP A 73 -2.16 -7.72 7.45
N VAL A 74 -2.68 -8.06 6.26
CA VAL A 74 -3.17 -9.41 5.95
C VAL A 74 -2.04 -10.43 6.06
N ILE A 75 -0.88 -10.18 5.47
CA ILE A 75 0.31 -11.04 5.58
C ILE A 75 0.68 -11.26 7.05
N GLU A 76 0.77 -10.17 7.83
CA GLU A 76 1.19 -10.19 9.23
C GLU A 76 0.19 -10.93 10.15
N HIS A 77 -1.12 -10.77 9.93
CA HIS A 77 -2.15 -11.23 10.88
C HIS A 77 -2.94 -12.46 10.40
N LEU A 78 -2.97 -12.72 9.10
CA LEU A 78 -3.69 -13.84 8.48
C LEU A 78 -2.75 -14.81 7.77
N GLY A 79 -1.46 -14.50 7.69
CA GLY A 79 -0.44 -15.32 7.06
C GLY A 79 -0.34 -15.07 5.55
N ALA A 80 0.89 -15.22 5.04
CA ALA A 80 1.17 -15.22 3.61
C ALA A 80 0.49 -16.42 2.91
N ASP A 81 0.25 -16.26 1.61
CA ASP A 81 -0.37 -17.28 0.77
C ASP A 81 0.23 -17.24 -0.66
N ALA A 82 -0.13 -18.21 -1.50
CA ALA A 82 0.25 -18.26 -2.91
C ALA A 82 -0.46 -17.18 -3.75
N ASP A 83 -1.57 -16.64 -3.26
CA ASP A 83 -2.26 -15.51 -3.87
C ASP A 83 -1.33 -14.27 -3.90
N PRO A 84 -1.09 -13.65 -5.08
CA PRO A 84 -0.21 -12.49 -5.21
C PRO A 84 -0.56 -11.31 -4.29
N ASP A 85 -1.85 -11.16 -3.93
CA ASP A 85 -2.26 -10.10 -3.01
C ASP A 85 -1.69 -10.31 -1.59
N TRP A 86 -1.47 -11.57 -1.21
CA TRP A 86 -0.98 -11.99 0.11
C TRP A 86 0.44 -12.56 0.07
N ASN A 87 1.13 -12.41 -1.06
CA ASN A 87 2.52 -12.83 -1.21
C ASN A 87 3.46 -11.68 -0.83
N PRO A 88 4.38 -11.87 0.16
CA PRO A 88 5.31 -10.83 0.59
C PRO A 88 6.23 -10.32 -0.52
N GLU A 89 6.76 -11.20 -1.36
CA GLU A 89 7.68 -10.83 -2.45
C GLU A 89 6.96 -10.03 -3.54
N ALA A 90 5.72 -10.41 -3.87
CA ALA A 90 4.89 -9.65 -4.80
C ALA A 90 4.63 -8.24 -4.26
N LEU A 91 4.28 -8.09 -2.98
CA LEU A 91 4.09 -6.79 -2.35
C LEU A 91 5.39 -5.96 -2.32
N ALA A 92 6.54 -6.60 -2.07
CA ALA A 92 7.83 -5.95 -2.12
C ALA A 92 8.13 -5.40 -3.53
N ASN A 93 7.88 -6.20 -4.56
CA ASN A 93 8.05 -5.78 -5.94
C ASN A 93 7.12 -4.61 -6.30
N ASP A 94 5.82 -4.71 -5.98
CA ASP A 94 4.84 -3.66 -6.24
C ASP A 94 5.22 -2.34 -5.54
N THR A 95 5.75 -2.44 -4.32
CA THR A 95 6.26 -1.30 -3.56
C THR A 95 7.44 -0.66 -4.28
N LEU A 96 8.44 -1.44 -4.70
CA LEU A 96 9.61 -0.93 -5.40
C LEU A 96 9.24 -0.30 -6.75
N THR A 97 8.31 -0.90 -7.51
CA THR A 97 7.81 -0.33 -8.77
C THR A 97 7.04 0.97 -8.57
N ALA A 98 6.44 1.19 -7.39
CA ALA A 98 5.74 2.44 -7.09
C ALA A 98 6.67 3.60 -6.71
N LEU A 99 7.95 3.33 -6.41
CA LEU A 99 8.94 4.32 -6.02
C LEU A 99 9.72 4.77 -7.27
N VAL A 100 9.66 6.06 -7.58
CA VAL A 100 10.28 6.62 -8.79
C VAL A 100 11.71 7.13 -8.54
N LEU A 101 12.05 7.38 -7.28
CA LEU A 101 13.40 7.72 -6.85
C LEU A 101 14.14 6.46 -6.40
N GLU A 102 15.46 6.48 -6.48
CA GLU A 102 16.31 5.51 -5.77
C GLU A 102 16.61 6.01 -4.34
N PRO A 103 16.83 5.11 -3.35
CA PRO A 103 17.05 5.48 -1.94
C PRO A 103 18.12 6.56 -1.75
N CYS A 104 19.28 6.41 -2.41
CA CYS A 104 20.38 7.37 -2.30
C CYS A 104 20.00 8.76 -2.84
N ARG A 105 19.20 8.82 -3.91
CA ARG A 105 18.73 10.09 -4.48
C ARG A 105 17.70 10.73 -3.57
N ALA A 106 16.74 9.96 -3.06
CA ALA A 106 15.74 10.44 -2.12
C ALA A 106 16.40 11.00 -0.85
N LYS A 107 17.42 10.33 -0.30
CA LYS A 107 18.18 10.81 0.87
C LYS A 107 18.88 12.14 0.61
N ARG A 108 19.54 12.30 -0.54
CA ARG A 108 20.22 13.55 -0.91
C ARG A 108 19.23 14.71 -1.03
N LEU A 109 18.10 14.51 -1.71
CA LEU A 109 17.06 15.53 -1.83
C LEU A 109 16.46 15.88 -0.45
N ALA A 110 16.25 14.87 0.39
CA ALA A 110 15.70 15.06 1.71
C ALA A 110 16.61 15.87 2.65
N ALA A 111 17.93 15.87 2.47
CA ALA A 111 18.84 16.64 3.31
C ALA A 111 18.58 18.18 3.27
N GLY A 112 18.10 18.68 2.13
CA GLY A 112 17.79 20.10 1.90
C GLY A 112 16.33 20.35 1.54
N TRP A 113 15.40 19.50 1.99
CA TRP A 113 14.03 19.50 1.45
C TRP A 113 13.28 20.83 1.59
N ARG A 114 13.63 21.66 2.58
CA ARG A 114 12.96 22.95 2.84
C ARG A 114 13.19 23.98 1.74
N ASP A 115 14.28 23.84 0.99
CA ASP A 115 14.65 24.74 -0.10
C ASP A 115 14.17 24.22 -1.48
N LEU A 116 13.51 23.06 -1.52
CA LEU A 116 13.02 22.46 -2.76
C LEU A 116 11.68 23.06 -3.21
N PRO A 117 11.38 23.03 -4.51
CA PRO A 117 10.04 23.31 -5.02
C PRO A 117 8.98 22.40 -4.38
N ILE A 118 7.77 22.91 -4.20
CA ILE A 118 6.67 22.20 -3.52
C ILE A 118 6.35 20.85 -4.15
N GLU A 119 6.52 20.72 -5.47
CA GLU A 119 6.31 19.48 -6.22
C GLU A 119 7.29 18.38 -5.79
N GLN A 120 8.55 18.75 -5.55
CA GLN A 120 9.61 17.84 -5.11
C GLN A 120 9.45 17.46 -3.64
N ILE A 121 9.05 18.41 -2.78
CA ILE A 121 8.66 18.11 -1.40
C ILE A 121 7.50 17.11 -1.40
N GLY A 122 6.51 17.35 -2.27
CA GLY A 122 5.38 16.45 -2.48
C GLY A 122 5.82 15.05 -2.91
N GLU A 123 6.78 14.95 -3.83
CA GLU A 123 7.36 13.68 -4.24
C GLU A 123 7.99 12.92 -3.07
N LEU A 124 8.82 13.58 -2.25
CA LEU A 124 9.44 12.94 -1.09
C LEU A 124 8.40 12.45 -0.07
N ARG A 125 7.35 13.25 0.18
CA ARG A 125 6.20 12.84 1.03
C ARG A 125 5.47 11.62 0.47
N ARG A 126 5.28 11.53 -0.86
CA ARG A 126 4.69 10.35 -1.50
C ARG A 126 5.55 9.11 -1.25
N HIS A 127 6.87 9.21 -1.40
CA HIS A 127 7.78 8.09 -1.12
C HIS A 127 7.73 7.67 0.37
N LYS A 128 7.68 8.62 1.30
CA LYS A 128 7.54 8.34 2.74
C LYS A 128 6.26 7.57 3.08
N ASN A 129 5.17 7.90 2.40
CA ASN A 129 3.89 7.21 2.58
C ASN A 129 3.92 5.81 1.95
N LEU A 130 4.39 5.68 0.70
CA LEU A 130 4.49 4.38 0.02
C LEU A 130 5.38 3.38 0.79
N THR A 131 6.41 3.88 1.47
CA THR A 131 7.36 3.06 2.27
C THR A 131 6.91 2.83 3.71
N ALA A 132 5.77 3.36 4.16
CA ALA A 132 5.35 3.30 5.57
C ALA A 132 5.12 1.88 6.11
N HIS A 133 4.74 0.95 5.24
CA HIS A 133 4.42 -0.42 5.61
C HIS A 133 5.67 -1.33 5.71
N ILE A 134 6.81 -0.94 5.11
CA ILE A 134 7.94 -1.83 4.87
C ILE A 134 8.46 -2.45 6.17
N GLY A 135 8.56 -1.67 7.25
CA GLY A 135 9.06 -2.18 8.53
C GLY A 135 8.28 -3.40 9.06
N ARG A 136 6.98 -3.48 8.79
CA ARG A 136 6.13 -4.62 9.16
C ARG A 136 6.17 -5.76 8.14
N LEU A 137 6.47 -5.46 6.88
CA LEU A 137 6.64 -6.46 5.83
C LEU A 137 7.97 -7.22 5.96
N MET A 138 9.04 -6.55 6.39
CA MET A 138 10.41 -7.09 6.43
C MET A 138 10.56 -8.48 7.09
N PRO A 139 9.90 -8.80 8.22
CA PRO A 139 9.98 -10.13 8.83
C PRO A 139 9.42 -11.26 7.95
N SER A 140 8.51 -10.94 7.03
CA SER A 140 7.86 -11.93 6.14
C SER A 140 8.61 -12.11 4.81
N LEU A 141 9.68 -11.36 4.56
CA LEU A 141 10.44 -11.45 3.32
C LEU A 141 11.60 -12.44 3.44
N PRO A 142 11.80 -13.34 2.47
CA PRO A 142 13.04 -14.12 2.41
C PRO A 142 14.24 -13.19 2.12
N PRO A 143 15.48 -13.63 2.43
CA PRO A 143 16.68 -12.96 1.97
C PRO A 143 16.69 -12.83 0.44
N GLY A 144 17.10 -11.68 -0.09
CA GLY A 144 17.16 -11.45 -1.53
C GLY A 144 17.19 -9.97 -1.92
N PRO A 145 17.36 -9.68 -3.23
CA PRO A 145 17.58 -8.32 -3.72
C PRO A 145 16.44 -7.36 -3.39
N ASN A 146 15.19 -7.83 -3.41
CA ASN A 146 14.04 -7.00 -3.04
C ASN A 146 14.07 -6.63 -1.56
N ARG A 147 14.43 -7.56 -0.68
CA ARG A 147 14.57 -7.30 0.76
C ARG A 147 15.69 -6.29 1.03
N ASP A 148 16.82 -6.38 0.34
CA ASP A 148 17.95 -5.46 0.50
C ASP A 148 17.61 -4.03 0.02
N ARG A 149 16.90 -3.92 -1.11
CA ARG A 149 16.41 -2.64 -1.62
C ARG A 149 15.39 -2.01 -0.67
N LEU A 150 14.47 -2.80 -0.12
CA LEU A 150 13.52 -2.31 0.88
C LEU A 150 14.21 -1.94 2.21
N ALA A 151 15.23 -2.66 2.65
CA ALA A 151 16.03 -2.30 3.82
C ALA A 151 16.72 -0.94 3.65
N SER A 152 17.22 -0.66 2.43
CA SER A 152 17.75 0.67 2.08
C SER A 152 16.68 1.76 2.25
N TRP A 153 15.45 1.51 1.80
CA TRP A 153 14.33 2.42 2.01
C TRP A 153 13.95 2.62 3.48
N VAL A 154 14.00 1.57 4.30
CA VAL A 154 13.79 1.67 5.77
C VAL A 154 14.77 2.67 6.39
N SER A 155 16.04 2.65 5.95
CA SER A 155 17.06 3.59 6.44
C SER A 155 16.83 5.03 5.99
N VAL A 156 16.25 5.23 4.80
CA VAL A 156 16.06 6.57 4.20
C VAL A 156 14.78 7.24 4.71
N ARG A 157 13.73 6.45 4.95
CA ARG A 157 12.39 6.94 5.30
C ARG A 157 12.36 7.96 6.46
N PRO A 158 13.10 7.78 7.57
CA PRO A 158 13.10 8.76 8.67
C PRO A 158 13.58 10.16 8.27
N HIS A 159 14.37 10.26 7.20
CA HIS A 159 14.89 11.54 6.71
C HIS A 159 13.92 12.26 5.75
N LEU A 160 12.94 11.55 5.19
CA LEU A 160 11.97 12.14 4.27
C LEU A 160 11.03 13.09 5.04
N PRO A 161 10.60 14.22 4.42
CA PRO A 161 9.58 15.12 4.97
C PRO A 161 8.25 14.41 5.22
#